data_AF-A0A8B6DI86-F1
#
_entry.id   AF-A0A8B6DI86-F1
#
_cell.length_a   1.000
_cell.length_b   1.000
_cell.length_c   1.000
_cell.angle_alpha   90.00
_cell.angle_beta   90.00
_cell.angle_gamma   90.00
#
_symmetry.space_group_name_H-M   'P 1'
#
loop_
_entity.id
_entity.type
_entity.pdbx_description
1 polymer ?
#
loop_
_entity_poly.entity_id
_entity_poly.type
_entity_poly.pdbx_seq_one_letter_code
_entity_poly.pdbx_strand_id
1 'polypeptide(L)'
;MIRCFTKKRQDSWDVHLQQLTGAIRATENRQTGFTPNFMVFGKENIQPIDLVLGLDAPNRTREQKELTDYIKILRETLTEVHDLARENIKMAQWRQKRDYDLNVNCKVYKVGDIVFKIDSARKVGVCPKLKAPWKGPFVVAEVKSPVLYKIRNKKTSEVVHHDRLKLSQIRDLPVWTQRLKKRILEQVERKMLEDLTDKEEHCDLGLDWLFSNNEPMLWEHDRTVALHSQTL
;
A
#
# COMPACT_ATOMS: atom_id res chain seq x y z
N MET A 1 12.37 11.00 -19.61
CA MET A 1 12.33 10.62 -21.03
C MET A 1 11.80 11.76 -21.92
N ILE A 2 10.58 12.26 -21.71
CA ILE A 2 9.97 13.36 -22.52
C ILE A 2 10.84 14.63 -22.61
N ARG A 3 11.47 15.03 -21.49
CA ARG A 3 12.38 16.20 -21.45
C ARG A 3 13.54 16.12 -22.46
N CYS A 4 14.01 14.92 -22.80
CA CYS A 4 15.12 14.74 -23.73
C CYS A 4 14.75 15.08 -25.18
N PHE A 5 13.46 15.02 -25.52
CA PHE A 5 12.91 15.29 -26.87
C PHE A 5 12.37 16.72 -27.03
N THR A 6 12.06 17.41 -25.92
CA THR A 6 11.43 18.75 -25.91
C THR A 6 12.45 19.90 -25.76
N LYS A 7 13.72 19.67 -26.13
CA LYS A 7 14.89 20.52 -25.79
C LYS A 7 14.68 22.05 -25.93
N LYS A 8 14.03 22.52 -27.01
CA LYS A 8 13.84 23.95 -27.30
C LYS A 8 12.37 24.39 -27.39
N ARG A 9 11.47 23.51 -27.81
CA ARG A 9 10.02 23.75 -27.88
C ARG A 9 9.36 22.75 -26.94
N GLN A 10 8.75 23.25 -25.87
CA GLN A 10 8.00 22.40 -24.94
C GLN A 10 6.60 22.05 -25.48
N ASP A 11 6.16 22.70 -26.55
CA ASP A 11 4.80 22.58 -27.09
C ASP A 11 4.60 21.36 -28.00
N SER A 12 5.68 20.67 -28.42
CA SER A 12 5.63 19.54 -29.35
C SER A 12 5.79 18.16 -28.68
N TRP A 13 5.50 18.06 -27.38
CA TRP A 13 5.68 16.83 -26.61
C TRP A 13 4.69 15.73 -27.02
N ASP A 14 3.51 16.14 -27.48
CA ASP A 14 2.41 15.31 -27.96
C ASP A 14 2.77 14.55 -29.24
N VAL A 15 3.47 15.21 -30.17
CA VAL A 15 3.94 14.61 -31.44
C VAL A 15 4.85 13.40 -31.18
N HIS A 16 5.66 13.44 -30.13
CA HIS A 16 6.61 12.38 -29.80
C HIS A 16 6.05 11.27 -28.89
N LEU A 17 4.80 11.39 -28.43
CA LEU A 17 4.22 10.47 -27.46
C LEU A 17 4.19 9.02 -27.97
N GLN A 18 3.82 8.83 -29.24
CA GLN A 18 3.72 7.50 -29.85
C GLN A 18 5.08 6.80 -29.91
N GLN A 19 6.13 7.53 -30.32
CA GLN A 19 7.50 7.04 -30.40
C GLN A 19 8.03 6.66 -29.00
N LEU A 20 7.80 7.53 -28.02
CA LEU A 20 8.19 7.30 -26.63
C LEU A 20 7.49 6.08 -26.02
N THR A 21 6.19 5.94 -26.28
CA THR A 21 5.42 4.81 -25.77
C THR A 21 5.88 3.50 -26.42
N GLY A 22 6.20 3.52 -27.72
CA GLY A 22 6.81 2.38 -28.42
C GLY A 22 8.14 1.98 -27.79
N ALA A 23 9.01 2.95 -27.50
CA ALA A 23 10.29 2.69 -26.83
C ALA A 23 10.11 2.09 -25.42
N ILE A 24 9.20 2.63 -24.61
CA ILE A 24 8.91 2.10 -23.27
C ILE A 24 8.41 0.65 -23.35
N ARG A 25 7.53 0.34 -24.32
CA ARG A 25 6.99 -1.02 -24.50
C ARG A 25 8.02 -2.02 -25.01
N ALA A 26 9.06 -1.56 -25.68
CA ALA A 26 10.15 -2.39 -26.20
C ALA A 26 11.41 -2.39 -25.31
N THR A 27 11.38 -1.72 -24.15
CA THR A 27 12.48 -1.73 -23.19
C THR A 27 12.16 -2.69 -22.06
N GLU A 28 13.14 -3.49 -21.66
CA GLU A 28 13.01 -4.39 -20.52
C GLU A 28 12.85 -3.59 -19.22
N ASN A 29 11.84 -3.95 -18.42
CA ASN A 29 11.71 -3.38 -17.09
C ASN A 29 12.55 -4.19 -16.11
N ARG A 30 13.48 -3.52 -15.41
CA ARG A 30 14.37 -4.13 -14.42
C ARG A 30 13.68 -4.99 -13.36
N GLN A 31 12.44 -4.67 -13.00
CA GLN A 31 11.71 -5.41 -11.96
C GLN A 31 11.04 -6.68 -12.50
N THR A 32 10.61 -6.68 -13.76
CA THR A 32 9.99 -7.85 -14.40
C THR A 32 11.00 -8.72 -15.12
N GLY A 33 12.07 -8.13 -15.67
CA GLY A 33 13.05 -8.79 -16.53
C GLY A 33 12.62 -8.95 -17.99
N PHE A 34 11.43 -8.46 -18.33
CA PHE A 34 10.84 -8.61 -19.68
C PHE A 34 10.31 -7.27 -20.20
N THR A 35 10.19 -7.15 -21.52
CA THR A 35 9.52 -6.01 -22.15
C THR A 35 8.00 -6.14 -22.03
N PRO A 36 7.26 -5.02 -21.96
CA PRO A 36 5.80 -5.05 -22.04
C PRO A 36 5.25 -5.69 -23.33
N ASN A 37 5.90 -5.50 -24.48
CA ASN A 37 5.47 -6.12 -25.74
C ASN A 37 5.50 -7.65 -25.66
N PHE A 38 6.59 -8.19 -25.12
CA PHE A 38 6.74 -9.63 -24.97
C PHE A 38 5.73 -10.23 -23.99
N MET A 39 5.48 -9.56 -22.85
CA MET A 39 4.48 -10.03 -21.87
C MET A 39 3.04 -10.01 -22.39
N VAL A 40 2.72 -9.18 -23.39
CA VAL A 40 1.36 -9.09 -23.97
C VAL A 40 1.21 -10.01 -25.18
N PHE A 41 2.19 -10.01 -26.08
CA PHE A 41 2.08 -10.67 -27.38
C PHE A 41 2.91 -11.96 -27.50
N GLY A 42 3.73 -12.29 -26.51
CA GLY A 42 4.69 -13.42 -26.53
C GLY A 42 5.80 -13.23 -27.56
N LYS A 43 5.99 -12.01 -28.06
CA LYS A 43 6.96 -11.64 -29.10
C LYS A 43 7.41 -10.20 -28.93
N GLU A 44 8.64 -9.94 -29.34
CA GLU A 44 9.16 -8.58 -29.44
C GLU A 44 8.67 -7.88 -30.70
N ASN A 45 8.50 -6.56 -30.60
CA ASN A 45 8.20 -5.75 -31.77
C ASN A 45 9.47 -5.51 -32.57
N ILE A 46 9.37 -5.59 -33.90
CA ILE A 46 10.51 -5.33 -34.79
C ILE A 46 10.80 -3.83 -34.75
N GLN A 47 11.99 -3.47 -34.29
CA GLN A 47 12.46 -2.09 -34.32
C GLN A 47 13.09 -1.74 -35.66
N PRO A 48 13.14 -0.46 -36.06
CA PRO A 48 13.80 -0.05 -37.29
C PRO A 48 15.26 -0.53 -37.41
N ILE A 49 15.97 -0.63 -36.28
CA ILE A 49 17.34 -1.16 -36.25
C ILE A 49 17.39 -2.65 -36.57
N ASP A 50 16.40 -3.43 -36.12
CA ASP A 50 16.33 -4.87 -36.39
C ASP A 50 16.14 -5.15 -37.88
N LEU A 51 15.38 -4.29 -38.58
CA LEU A 51 15.23 -4.35 -40.04
C LEU A 51 16.54 -4.08 -40.77
N VAL A 52 17.28 -3.05 -40.35
CA VAL A 52 18.58 -2.69 -40.95
C VAL A 52 19.60 -3.81 -40.74
N LEU A 53 19.56 -4.47 -39.58
CA LEU A 53 20.45 -5.58 -39.24
C LEU A 53 19.98 -6.94 -39.81
N GLY A 54 18.82 -7.01 -40.48
CA GLY A 54 18.27 -8.25 -41.02
C GLY A 54 17.89 -9.28 -39.94
N LEU A 55 17.59 -8.83 -38.72
CA LEU A 55 17.24 -9.68 -37.57
C LEU A 55 15.76 -10.10 -37.55
N ASP A 56 15.03 -9.85 -38.63
CA ASP A 56 13.62 -10.22 -38.78
C ASP A 56 13.39 -11.68 -39.23
N ALA A 57 14.48 -12.40 -39.52
CA ALA A 57 14.50 -13.81 -39.88
C ALA A 57 13.68 -14.76 -38.97
N PRO A 58 13.71 -14.71 -37.62
CA PRO A 58 12.98 -15.67 -36.79
C PRO A 58 11.44 -15.57 -36.91
N ASN A 59 10.90 -14.46 -37.39
CA ASN A 59 9.48 -14.34 -37.73
C ASN A 59 9.14 -14.88 -39.13
N ARG A 60 10.12 -14.92 -40.04
CA ARG A 60 9.97 -15.45 -41.41
C ARG A 60 10.18 -16.98 -41.47
N THR A 61 11.04 -17.52 -40.60
CA THR A 61 11.43 -18.94 -40.59
C THR A 61 10.64 -19.77 -39.57
N ARG A 62 9.58 -19.24 -38.94
CA ARG A 62 8.63 -20.11 -38.25
C ARG A 62 7.93 -20.94 -39.32
N GLU A 63 8.45 -22.14 -39.51
CA GLU A 63 7.79 -23.23 -40.23
C GLU A 63 6.31 -23.20 -39.88
N GLN A 64 5.47 -23.38 -40.89
CA GLN A 64 4.00 -23.36 -40.79
C GLN A 64 3.56 -24.50 -39.85
N LYS A 65 3.73 -24.31 -38.54
CA LYS A 65 3.13 -25.16 -37.53
C LYS A 65 1.63 -24.98 -37.66
N GLU A 66 0.92 -26.10 -37.56
CA GLU A 66 -0.53 -26.11 -37.43
C GLU A 66 -0.97 -25.03 -36.43
N LEU A 67 -1.99 -24.25 -36.79
CA LEU A 67 -2.43 -23.06 -36.03
C LEU A 67 -2.70 -23.40 -34.56
N THR A 68 -3.19 -24.61 -34.31
CA THR A 68 -3.48 -25.16 -32.99
C THR A 68 -2.24 -25.30 -32.12
N ASP A 69 -1.11 -25.75 -32.67
CA ASP A 69 0.14 -25.91 -31.94
C ASP A 69 0.81 -24.57 -31.66
N TYR A 70 0.69 -23.60 -32.58
CA TYR A 70 1.15 -22.24 -32.34
C TYR A 70 0.44 -21.60 -31.13
N ILE A 71 -0.89 -21.73 -31.05
CA ILE A 71 -1.67 -21.16 -29.94
C ILE A 71 -1.30 -21.81 -28.60
N LYS A 72 -1.07 -23.13 -28.59
CA LYS A 72 -0.63 -23.85 -27.38
C LYS A 72 0.71 -23.32 -26.87
N ILE A 73 1.71 -23.28 -27.75
CA ILE A 73 3.05 -22.76 -27.42
C ILE A 73 2.97 -21.30 -26.95
N LEU A 74 2.17 -20.46 -27.61
CA LEU A 74 2.01 -19.07 -27.20
C LEU A 74 1.39 -18.94 -25.80
N ARG A 75 0.40 -19.77 -25.46
CA ARG A 75 -0.20 -19.77 -24.12
C ARG A 75 0.78 -20.25 -23.06
N GLU A 76 1.51 -21.34 -23.33
CA GLU A 76 2.53 -21.87 -22.43
C GLU A 76 3.62 -20.84 -22.16
N THR A 77 4.21 -20.28 -23.22
CA THR A 77 5.25 -19.24 -23.10
C THR A 77 4.77 -18.00 -22.35
N LEU A 78 3.56 -17.49 -22.63
CA LEU A 78 3.01 -16.37 -21.88
C LEU A 78 2.81 -16.71 -20.41
N THR A 79 2.31 -17.91 -20.10
CA THR A 79 2.09 -18.36 -18.72
C THR A 79 3.41 -18.38 -17.96
N GLU A 80 4.43 -19.02 -18.52
CA GLU A 80 5.79 -19.09 -17.95
C GLU A 80 6.40 -17.70 -17.72
N VAL A 81 6.30 -16.82 -18.73
CA VAL A 81 6.85 -15.45 -18.64
C VAL A 81 6.15 -14.65 -17.54
N HIS A 82 4.83 -14.78 -17.41
CA HIS A 82 4.07 -14.11 -16.36
C HIS A 82 4.38 -14.68 -14.97
N ASP A 83 4.61 -15.99 -14.85
CA ASP A 83 5.06 -16.62 -13.62
C ASP A 83 6.44 -16.11 -13.18
N LEU A 84 7.42 -16.13 -14.09
CA LEU A 84 8.76 -15.60 -13.84
C LEU A 84 8.73 -14.11 -13.50
N ALA A 85 7.93 -13.32 -14.21
CA ALA A 85 7.77 -11.90 -13.92
C ALA A 85 7.19 -11.66 -12.51
N ARG A 86 6.22 -12.47 -12.08
CA ARG A 86 5.67 -12.41 -10.70
C ARG A 86 6.74 -12.74 -9.66
N GLU A 87 7.56 -13.75 -9.89
CA GLU A 87 8.67 -14.11 -8.99
C GLU A 87 9.72 -12.99 -8.91
N ASN A 88 10.12 -12.45 -10.05
CA ASN A 88 11.05 -11.33 -10.13
C ASN A 88 10.51 -10.11 -9.37
N ILE A 89 9.24 -9.76 -9.55
CA ILE A 89 8.58 -8.67 -8.83
C ILE A 89 8.60 -8.94 -7.31
N LYS A 90 8.27 -10.15 -6.86
CA LYS A 90 8.30 -10.50 -5.43
C LYS A 90 9.70 -10.32 -4.84
N MET A 91 10.73 -10.81 -5.53
CA MET A 91 12.12 -10.69 -5.08
C MET A 91 12.58 -9.23 -5.06
N ALA A 92 12.21 -8.46 -6.09
CA ALA A 92 12.45 -7.03 -6.16
C ALA A 92 11.80 -6.27 -5.00
N GLN A 93 10.52 -6.54 -4.73
CA GLN A 93 9.78 -5.94 -3.61
C GLN A 93 10.42 -6.29 -2.27
N TRP A 94 10.86 -7.53 -2.08
CA TRP A 94 11.56 -7.95 -0.87
C TRP A 94 12.88 -7.19 -0.68
N ARG A 95 13.70 -7.07 -1.73
CA ARG A 95 14.95 -6.28 -1.70
C ARG A 95 14.67 -4.82 -1.40
N GLN A 96 13.71 -4.23 -2.10
CA GLN A 96 13.32 -2.83 -1.91
C GLN A 96 12.82 -2.58 -0.48
N LYS A 97 12.01 -3.49 0.07
CA LYS A 97 11.55 -3.42 1.45
C LYS A 97 12.71 -3.50 2.42
N ARG A 98 13.61 -4.48 2.28
CA ARG A 98 14.80 -4.62 3.13
C ARG A 98 15.66 -3.36 3.11
N ASP A 99 15.97 -2.86 1.91
CA ASP A 99 16.82 -1.69 1.74
C ASP A 99 16.16 -0.40 2.27
N TYR A 100 14.82 -0.33 2.19
CA TYR A 100 14.04 0.71 2.84
C TYR A 100 14.11 0.58 4.36
N ASP A 101 13.74 -0.57 4.93
CA ASP A 101 13.68 -0.82 6.37
C ASP A 101 15.03 -0.57 7.06
N LEU A 102 16.16 -0.85 6.40
CA LEU A 102 17.51 -0.53 6.89
C LEU A 102 17.76 0.99 7.07
N ASN A 103 17.14 1.82 6.23
CA ASN A 103 17.35 3.27 6.19
C ASN A 103 16.22 4.06 6.88
N VAL A 104 15.17 3.38 7.35
CA VAL A 104 14.03 4.04 7.99
C VAL A 104 14.44 4.56 9.36
N ASN A 105 14.40 5.89 9.50
CA ASN A 105 14.50 6.54 10.80
C ASN A 105 13.09 6.65 11.41
N CYS A 106 12.72 5.70 12.27
CA CYS A 106 11.44 5.70 12.97
C CYS A 106 11.37 6.83 13.99
N LYS A 107 10.78 7.97 13.60
CA LYS A 107 10.42 9.03 14.55
C LYS A 107 9.08 8.69 15.20
N VAL A 108 9.13 8.27 16.46
CA VAL A 108 7.93 8.00 17.26
C VAL A 108 7.51 9.27 17.98
N TYR A 109 6.23 9.64 17.85
CA TYR A 109 5.63 10.77 18.57
C TYR A 109 4.53 10.27 19.51
N LYS A 110 4.43 10.87 20.70
CA LYS A 110 3.38 10.58 21.66
C LYS A 110 2.26 11.60 21.57
N VAL A 111 1.08 11.22 22.04
CA VAL A 111 -0.04 12.15 22.17
C VAL A 111 0.34 13.26 23.16
N GLY A 112 0.06 14.51 22.80
CA GLY A 112 0.48 15.69 23.55
C GLY A 112 1.86 16.23 23.21
N ASP A 113 2.64 15.56 22.35
CA ASP A 113 3.89 16.11 21.84
C ASP A 113 3.64 17.32 20.94
N ILE A 114 4.58 18.25 20.97
CA ILE A 114 4.52 19.46 20.16
C ILE A 114 5.45 19.30 18.96
N VAL A 115 4.88 19.48 17.78
CA VAL A 115 5.54 19.19 16.51
C VAL A 115 5.37 20.34 15.52
N PHE A 116 6.36 20.49 14.65
CA PHE A 116 6.27 21.31 13.46
C PHE A 116 5.97 20.44 12.26
N LYS A 117 5.24 20.99 11.29
CA LYS A 117 4.90 20.36 10.01
C LYS A 117 5.65 21.04 8.87
N ILE A 118 6.17 20.29 7.92
CA ILE A 118 6.75 20.87 6.70
C ILE A 118 5.65 21.51 5.83
N ASP A 119 5.87 22.74 5.38
CA ASP A 119 4.96 23.46 4.50
C ASP A 119 5.33 23.22 3.04
N SER A 120 4.69 22.22 2.42
CA SER A 120 4.90 21.88 1.01
C SER A 120 4.16 22.79 0.04
N ALA A 121 3.31 23.71 0.52
CA ALA A 121 2.49 24.54 -0.36
C ALA A 121 3.31 25.71 -0.93
N ARG A 122 3.36 25.78 -2.27
CA ARG A 122 3.98 26.89 -3.01
C ARG A 122 2.94 27.98 -3.27
N LYS A 123 3.22 29.20 -2.82
CA LYS A 123 2.40 30.38 -3.14
C LYS A 123 3.00 31.09 -4.37
N VAL A 124 2.15 31.48 -5.31
CA VAL A 124 2.54 32.31 -6.46
C VAL A 124 3.07 33.65 -5.94
N GLY A 125 4.16 34.15 -6.52
CA GLY A 125 4.80 35.40 -6.11
C GLY A 125 5.75 35.31 -4.89
N VAL A 126 5.84 34.16 -4.21
CA VAL A 126 6.77 33.97 -3.08
C VAL A 126 7.86 32.97 -3.43
N CYS A 127 9.12 33.36 -3.23
CA CYS A 127 10.27 32.48 -3.41
C CYS A 127 10.28 31.37 -2.34
N PRO A 128 10.15 30.08 -2.70
CA PRO A 128 10.11 28.98 -1.73
C PRO A 128 11.39 28.88 -0.88
N LYS A 129 12.53 29.32 -1.43
CA LYS A 129 13.84 29.29 -0.75
C LYS A 129 13.94 30.27 0.42
N LEU A 130 13.17 31.37 0.42
CA LEU A 130 13.21 32.41 1.46
C LEU A 130 12.17 32.18 2.56
N LYS A 131 11.23 31.24 2.36
CA LYS A 131 10.17 30.93 3.32
C LYS A 131 10.69 29.91 4.34
N ALA A 132 10.31 30.08 5.60
CA ALA A 132 10.56 29.05 6.62
C ALA A 132 9.88 27.73 6.21
N PRO A 133 10.62 26.61 6.13
CA PRO A 133 10.08 25.34 5.65
C PRO A 133 9.15 24.67 6.67
N TRP A 134 9.28 25.03 7.95
CA TRP A 134 8.51 24.46 9.05
C TRP A 134 7.41 25.42 9.49
N LYS A 135 6.18 24.90 9.59
CA LYS A 135 4.99 25.60 10.07
C LYS A 135 4.55 24.96 11.39
N GLY A 136 3.97 25.75 12.28
CA GLY A 136 3.55 25.29 13.60
C GLY A 136 4.18 26.14 14.68
N PRO A 137 3.79 25.98 15.95
CA PRO A 137 3.62 24.69 16.61
C PRO A 137 2.25 24.03 16.40
N PHE A 138 2.25 22.70 16.40
CA PHE A 138 1.06 21.83 16.42
C PHE A 138 1.18 20.86 17.59
N VAL A 139 0.04 20.36 18.10
CA VAL A 139 0.02 19.31 19.13
C VAL A 139 -0.46 18.01 18.50
N VAL A 140 0.22 16.90 18.78
CA VAL A 140 -0.24 15.56 18.39
C VAL A 140 -1.48 15.23 19.21
N ALA A 141 -2.62 15.07 18.54
CA ALA A 141 -3.89 14.78 19.17
C ALA A 141 -4.17 13.28 19.28
N GLU A 142 -3.71 12.50 18.31
CA GLU A 142 -4.01 11.07 18.20
C GLU A 142 -2.95 10.40 17.33
N VAL A 143 -2.51 9.20 17.72
CA VAL A 143 -1.63 8.34 16.91
C VAL A 143 -2.53 7.33 16.21
N LYS A 144 -2.69 7.43 14.89
CA LYS A 144 -3.56 6.52 14.13
C LYS A 144 -2.84 5.24 13.70
N SER A 145 -1.58 5.37 13.36
CA SER A 145 -0.70 4.31 12.87
C SER A 145 0.74 4.70 13.22
N PRO A 146 1.71 3.77 13.27
CA PRO A 146 3.12 4.11 13.45
C PRO A 146 3.62 5.21 12.51
N VAL A 147 2.99 5.33 11.34
CA VAL A 147 3.36 6.25 10.26
C VAL A 147 2.51 7.54 10.25
N LEU A 148 1.24 7.47 10.64
CA LEU A 148 0.25 8.54 10.48
C LEU A 148 -0.20 9.11 11.82
N TYR A 149 -0.06 10.42 11.97
CA TYR A 149 -0.37 11.17 13.17
C TYR A 149 -1.42 12.24 12.89
N LYS A 150 -2.41 12.37 13.77
CA LYS A 150 -3.36 13.47 13.72
C LYS A 150 -2.83 14.63 14.56
N ILE A 151 -2.54 15.75 13.90
CA ILE A 151 -2.04 16.95 14.53
C ILE A 151 -3.13 18.02 14.60
N ARG A 152 -3.09 18.86 15.63
CA ARG A 152 -4.09 19.90 15.87
C ARG A 152 -3.44 21.25 16.14
N ASN A 153 -4.00 22.27 15.52
CA ASN A 153 -3.74 23.69 15.79
C ASN A 153 -4.98 24.32 16.42
N LYS A 154 -4.95 25.63 16.71
CA LYS A 154 -6.11 26.40 17.18
C LYS A 154 -7.35 26.22 16.31
N LYS A 155 -7.18 26.17 14.98
CA LYS A 155 -8.27 26.21 14.00
C LYS A 155 -8.48 24.91 13.23
N THR A 156 -7.40 24.17 12.95
CA THR A 156 -7.44 23.02 12.04
C THR A 156 -6.90 21.76 12.70
N SER A 157 -7.41 20.61 12.27
CA SER A 157 -6.86 19.29 12.57
C SER A 157 -6.59 18.55 11.27
N GLU A 158 -5.42 17.96 11.14
CA GLU A 158 -4.98 17.31 9.90
C GLU A 158 -4.25 16.00 10.24
N VAL A 159 -4.31 15.03 9.33
CA VAL A 159 -3.55 13.78 9.43
C VAL A 159 -2.30 13.88 8.57
N VAL A 160 -1.14 13.60 9.15
CA VAL A 160 0.17 13.84 8.54
C VAL A 160 1.11 12.66 8.79
N HIS A 161 1.95 12.35 7.79
CA HIS A 161 3.01 11.35 7.87
C HIS A 161 4.17 11.82 8.76
N HIS A 162 4.78 10.92 9.54
CA HIS A 162 5.87 11.25 10.47
C HIS A 162 7.07 11.96 9.83
N ASP A 163 7.45 11.63 8.60
CA ASP A 163 8.52 12.33 7.86
C ASP A 163 8.28 13.83 7.64
N ARG A 164 7.01 14.23 7.62
CA ARG A 164 6.62 15.63 7.48
C ARG A 164 6.58 16.36 8.83
N LEU A 165 6.90 15.67 9.92
CA LEU A 165 6.89 16.19 11.28
C LEU A 165 8.31 16.33 11.83
N LYS A 166 8.46 17.29 12.74
CA LYS A 166 9.68 17.49 13.53
C LYS A 166 9.30 17.87 14.95
N LEU A 167 9.90 17.22 15.94
CA LEU A 167 9.66 17.54 17.34
C LEU A 167 10.10 18.99 17.63
N SER A 168 9.29 19.73 18.38
CA SER A 168 9.64 21.10 18.75
C SER A 168 10.73 21.12 19.82
N GLN A 169 11.76 21.95 19.62
CA GLN A 169 12.81 22.22 20.62
C GLN A 169 12.62 23.58 21.31
N ILE A 170 11.49 24.25 21.06
CA ILE A 170 11.21 25.57 21.62
C ILE A 170 10.88 25.44 23.11
N ARG A 171 11.59 26.21 23.95
CA ARG A 171 11.33 26.30 25.39
C ARG A 171 10.07 27.14 25.68
N ASP A 172 9.93 28.26 24.98
CA ASP A 172 8.80 29.18 25.13
C ASP A 172 7.64 28.80 24.22
N LEU A 173 6.80 27.90 24.73
CA LEU A 173 5.61 27.46 24.03
C LEU A 173 4.46 28.45 24.22
N PRO A 174 3.72 28.82 23.16
CA PRO A 174 2.56 29.69 23.28
C PRO A 174 1.53 29.15 24.27
N VAL A 175 0.92 30.01 25.09
CA VAL A 175 -0.06 29.61 26.13
C VAL A 175 -1.18 28.70 25.59
N TRP A 176 -1.63 28.97 24.36
CA TRP A 176 -2.67 28.17 23.72
C TRP A 176 -2.24 26.71 23.46
N THR A 177 -0.95 26.46 23.17
CA THR A 177 -0.43 25.10 22.97
C THR A 177 -0.42 24.32 24.26
N GLN A 178 -0.06 24.96 25.39
CA GLN A 178 -0.07 24.33 26.70
C GLN A 178 -1.49 23.93 27.12
N ARG A 179 -2.46 24.85 26.96
CA ARG A 179 -3.88 24.57 27.21
C ARG A 179 -4.42 23.44 26.33
N LEU A 180 -4.07 23.45 25.04
CA LEU A 180 -4.50 22.42 24.10
C LEU A 180 -3.88 21.05 24.44
N LYS A 181 -2.59 21.02 24.77
CA LYS A 181 -1.90 19.81 25.25
C LYS A 181 -2.60 19.23 26.47
N LYS A 182 -2.86 20.06 27.50
CA LYS A 182 -3.54 19.61 28.72
C LYS A 182 -4.92 19.02 28.41
N ARG A 183 -5.74 19.72 27.61
CA ARG A 183 -7.06 19.23 27.20
C ARG A 183 -7.01 17.89 26.46
N ILE A 184 -6.04 17.73 25.56
CA ILE A 184 -5.87 16.48 24.80
C ILE A 184 -5.47 15.34 25.75
N LEU A 185 -4.52 15.58 26.65
CA LEU A 185 -4.09 14.58 27.63
C LEU A 185 -5.25 14.16 28.55
N GLU A 186 -6.00 15.12 29.09
CA GLU A 186 -7.20 14.83 29.90
C GLU A 186 -8.26 14.04 29.11
N GLN A 187 -8.42 14.31 27.82
CA GLN A 187 -9.33 13.54 26.96
C GLN A 187 -8.85 12.10 26.74
N VAL A 188 -7.54 11.90 26.61
CA VAL A 188 -6.94 10.58 26.45
C VAL A 188 -7.06 9.79 27.76
N GLU A 189 -6.76 10.42 28.90
CA GLU A 189 -6.90 9.80 30.22
C GLU A 189 -8.33 9.35 30.50
N ARG A 190 -9.33 10.21 30.20
CA ARG A 190 -10.74 9.83 30.34
C ARG A 190 -11.12 8.63 29.46
N LYS A 191 -10.73 8.65 28.18
CA LYS A 191 -10.97 7.52 27.28
C LYS A 191 -10.30 6.23 27.74
N MET A 192 -9.07 6.33 28.24
CA MET A 192 -8.36 5.18 28.79
C MET A 192 -9.07 4.60 30.02
N LEU A 193 -9.69 5.46 30.84
CA LEU A 193 -10.47 5.02 32.00
C LEU A 193 -11.78 4.33 31.59
N GLU A 194 -12.49 4.90 30.60
CA GLU A 194 -13.71 4.33 30.01
C GLU A 194 -13.42 2.95 29.38
N ASP A 195 -12.34 2.81 28.60
CA ASP A 195 -11.92 1.55 27.99
C ASP A 195 -11.52 0.46 29.02
N LEU A 196 -11.21 0.84 30.27
CA LEU A 196 -10.91 -0.09 31.36
C LEU A 196 -12.19 -0.54 32.08
N THR A 197 -13.11 0.38 32.35
CA THR A 197 -14.41 0.04 32.95
C THR A 197 -15.24 -0.88 32.06
N ASP A 198 -15.20 -0.68 30.73
CA ASP A 198 -15.90 -1.54 29.77
C ASP A 198 -15.34 -2.98 29.73
N LYS A 199 -14.06 -3.16 30.10
CA LYS A 199 -13.43 -4.49 30.18
C LYS A 199 -13.74 -5.20 31.49
N GLU A 200 -13.87 -4.47 32.58
CA GLU A 200 -14.28 -5.03 33.88
C GLU A 200 -15.75 -5.50 33.81
N GLU A 201 -16.64 -4.71 33.21
CA GLU A 201 -18.05 -5.10 33.03
C GLU A 201 -18.23 -6.29 32.06
N HIS A 202 -17.32 -6.49 31.11
CA HIS A 202 -17.37 -7.65 30.20
C HIS A 202 -16.86 -8.95 30.85
N CYS A 203 -16.06 -8.87 31.92
CA CYS A 203 -15.62 -10.04 32.68
C CYS A 203 -16.67 -10.53 33.70
N ASP A 204 -17.62 -9.69 34.13
CA ASP A 204 -18.63 -10.03 35.13
C ASP A 204 -19.89 -10.73 34.57
N LEU A 205 -20.01 -10.88 33.25
CA LEU A 205 -21.08 -11.68 32.61
C LEU A 205 -20.74 -13.19 32.54
N GLY A 206 -19.67 -13.63 33.21
CA GLY A 206 -19.16 -15.00 33.20
C GLY A 206 -19.60 -15.91 34.36
N LEU A 207 -20.63 -15.53 35.13
CA LEU A 207 -21.14 -16.31 36.27
C LEU A 207 -22.56 -16.89 36.05
N ASP A 208 -23.16 -16.71 34.88
CA ASP A 208 -24.51 -17.21 34.56
C ASP A 208 -24.60 -18.74 34.45
N TRP A 209 -23.45 -19.44 34.30
CA TRP A 209 -23.40 -20.91 34.22
C TRP A 209 -23.48 -21.60 35.59
N LEU A 210 -23.35 -20.87 36.71
CA LEU A 210 -23.34 -21.42 38.06
C LEU A 210 -24.74 -21.61 38.68
N PHE A 211 -25.79 -21.07 38.05
CA PHE A 211 -27.17 -21.12 38.58
C PHE A 211 -28.18 -21.88 37.71
N SER A 212 -27.78 -22.48 36.59
CA SER A 212 -28.70 -23.25 35.75
C SER A 212 -28.60 -24.75 36.03
N ASN A 213 -29.21 -25.19 37.14
CA ASN A 213 -29.51 -26.60 37.40
C ASN A 213 -31.00 -26.90 37.22
N ASN A 214 -31.25 -28.02 36.53
CA ASN A 214 -32.47 -28.85 36.45
C ASN A 214 -33.64 -28.40 35.57
N GLU A 215 -33.89 -29.16 34.48
CA GLU A 215 -35.01 -30.11 34.43
C GLU A 215 -34.84 -31.16 33.28
N PRO A 216 -35.43 -32.38 33.42
CA PRO A 216 -35.06 -33.57 32.65
C PRO A 216 -35.91 -33.78 31.37
N MET A 217 -35.27 -34.24 30.29
CA MET A 217 -35.96 -34.62 29.04
C MET A 217 -36.69 -35.96 29.17
N LEU A 218 -38.02 -35.88 29.16
CA LEU A 218 -38.95 -36.96 28.84
C LEU A 218 -38.80 -37.34 27.35
N TRP A 219 -38.54 -38.61 27.06
CA TRP A 219 -38.71 -39.19 25.74
C TRP A 219 -39.93 -40.12 25.76
N GLU A 220 -40.96 -39.76 25.00
CA GLU A 220 -42.11 -40.64 24.76
C GLU A 220 -41.75 -41.75 23.77
N HIS A 221 -42.25 -42.94 24.10
CA HIS A 221 -42.14 -44.18 23.37
C HIS A 221 -43.15 -44.29 22.21
N ASP A 222 -42.86 -45.30 21.38
CA ASP A 222 -43.77 -46.09 20.53
C ASP A 222 -44.00 -45.55 19.12
N ARG A 223 -43.88 -46.32 18.03
CA ARG A 223 -44.07 -47.77 17.77
C ARG A 223 -43.54 -47.98 16.31
N THR A 224 -42.95 -49.07 15.85
CA THR A 224 -43.46 -50.44 15.73
C THR A 224 -42.35 -51.43 15.29
N VAL A 225 -42.61 -52.69 15.64
CA VAL A 225 -41.86 -53.95 15.46
C VAL A 225 -42.02 -54.53 14.04
N ALA A 226 -40.97 -55.17 13.49
CA ALA A 226 -41.11 -56.41 12.69
C ALA A 226 -39.77 -57.18 12.60
N LEU A 227 -39.83 -58.42 13.06
CA LEU A 227 -38.83 -59.49 13.14
C LEU A 227 -38.32 -60.01 11.77
N HIS A 228 -37.22 -60.79 11.84
CA HIS A 228 -36.84 -62.01 11.07
C HIS A 228 -35.39 -61.90 10.54
N SER A 229 -34.39 -62.49 11.22
CA SER A 229 -33.98 -63.90 11.27
C SER A 229 -32.84 -64.23 10.30
N GLN A 230 -31.79 -64.84 10.85
CA GLN A 230 -30.59 -65.46 10.25
C GLN A 230 -30.83 -66.20 8.92
N THR A 231 -29.83 -66.21 8.03
CA THR A 231 -29.10 -67.44 7.59
C THR A 231 -28.04 -67.15 6.52
N LEU A 232 -26.92 -67.89 6.66
CA LEU A 232 -25.78 -68.16 5.76
C LEU A 232 -24.73 -67.06 5.54
#